data_AF-A0A2V6JBI2-F1
#
_entry.id   AF-A0A2V6JBI2-F1
#
_cell.length_a   1.000
_cell.length_b   1.000
_cell.length_c   1.000
_cell.angle_alpha   90.00
_cell.angle_beta   90.00
_cell.angle_gamma   90.00
#
_symmetry.space_group_name_H-M   'P 1'
#
loop_
_entity.id
_entity.type
_entity.pdbx_description
1 polymer ?
#
loop_
_entity_poly.entity_id
_entity_poly.type
_entity_poly.pdbx_seq_one_letter_code
_entity_poly.pdbx_strand_id
1 'polypeptide(L)'
;MSSGEAEQGAETTPEESARPEKATVFGGVAVADITDDIRTALNLSKDIKGAVIAEIDADSPAAKAGLREGDVIQEVNKQPVKNAKDLVAISKRLKPDEKILIRVWSQGRSSFVALEPK
;
A
#
# COMPACT_ATOMS: atom_id res chain seq x y z
N MET A 1 27.48 29.11 -24.19
CA MET A 1 26.03 29.29 -24.37
C MET A 1 25.36 28.08 -23.76
N SER A 2 24.37 28.34 -22.93
CA SER A 2 23.61 27.38 -22.12
C SER A 2 23.00 26.28 -22.98
N SER A 3 23.26 25.02 -22.65
CA SER A 3 22.42 23.91 -23.10
C SER A 3 21.51 23.57 -21.93
N GLY A 4 20.33 24.17 -21.93
CA GLY A 4 19.24 23.80 -21.04
C GLY A 4 18.45 22.68 -21.69
N GLU A 5 18.59 21.46 -21.16
CA GLU A 5 17.62 20.39 -21.36
C GLU A 5 16.60 20.48 -20.24
N ALA A 6 15.38 20.86 -20.62
CA ALA A 6 14.20 20.79 -19.76
C ALA A 6 13.13 20.04 -20.55
N GLU A 7 12.95 18.75 -20.25
CA GLU A 7 11.83 17.87 -20.63
C GLU A 7 11.99 16.59 -19.77
N GLN A 8 11.05 16.07 -18.97
CA GLN A 8 9.63 16.24 -18.75
C GLN A 8 9.40 16.16 -17.22
N GLY A 9 8.64 17.05 -16.60
CA GLY A 9 7.19 16.88 -16.54
C GLY A 9 6.85 15.92 -15.41
N ALA A 10 6.81 16.43 -14.18
CA ALA A 10 6.25 15.71 -13.04
C ALA A 10 4.84 15.26 -13.40
N GLU A 11 4.62 13.95 -13.48
CA GLU A 11 3.28 13.38 -13.52
C GLU A 11 2.66 13.67 -12.16
N THR A 12 2.00 14.82 -12.09
CA THR A 12 0.96 15.11 -11.12
C THR A 12 -0.08 14.01 -11.28
N THR A 13 -0.21 13.12 -10.30
CA THR A 13 -1.45 12.34 -10.18
C THR A 13 -2.49 13.25 -9.52
N PRO A 14 -3.51 13.71 -10.26
CA PRO A 14 -4.56 14.57 -9.75
C PRO A 14 -5.80 13.71 -9.53
N GLU A 15 -6.07 13.21 -8.32
CA GLU A 15 -7.40 12.63 -8.04
C GLU A 15 -7.79 12.73 -6.56
N GLU A 16 -7.86 13.97 -6.08
CA GLU A 16 -8.90 14.33 -5.11
C GLU A 16 -10.21 14.47 -5.88
N SER A 17 -10.97 13.39 -6.09
CA SER A 17 -12.42 13.45 -6.33
C SER A 17 -13.08 12.07 -6.33
N ALA A 18 -13.77 11.77 -5.23
CA ALA A 18 -14.93 10.88 -5.12
C ALA A 18 -14.71 9.35 -5.24
N ARG A 19 -14.28 8.71 -4.14
CA ARG A 19 -14.63 7.31 -3.80
C ARG A 19 -14.36 6.98 -2.31
N PRO A 20 -15.06 5.99 -1.73
CA PRO A 20 -15.31 5.88 -0.29
C PRO A 20 -14.02 5.61 0.50
N GLU A 21 -13.70 6.45 1.49
CA GLU A 21 -12.63 6.31 2.52
C GLU A 21 -11.36 5.52 2.13
N LYS A 22 -10.90 5.58 0.87
CA LYS A 22 -9.61 5.00 0.46
C LYS A 22 -8.52 5.86 1.06
N ALA A 23 -7.61 5.24 1.80
CA ALA A 23 -6.51 5.96 2.43
C ALA A 23 -5.20 5.66 1.71
N THR A 24 -4.43 6.69 1.40
CA THR A 24 -3.14 6.54 0.74
C THR A 24 -2.02 6.40 1.78
N VAL A 25 -1.23 5.34 1.68
CA VAL A 25 -0.07 5.03 2.52
C VAL A 25 1.18 4.77 1.66
N PHE A 26 2.36 4.75 2.28
CA PHE A 26 3.65 4.46 1.60
C PHE A 26 3.94 5.28 0.34
N GLY A 27 3.39 6.51 0.24
CA GLY A 27 3.68 7.44 -0.85
C GLY A 27 3.08 7.06 -2.21
N GLY A 28 1.91 6.39 -2.22
CA GLY A 28 1.20 6.06 -3.47
C GLY A 28 0.39 4.76 -3.43
N VAL A 29 0.13 4.20 -2.24
CA VAL A 29 -0.64 2.96 -2.09
C VAL A 29 -2.01 3.29 -1.54
N ALA A 30 -3.06 3.13 -2.33
CA ALA A 30 -4.42 3.25 -1.83
C ALA A 30 -4.84 1.94 -1.18
N VAL A 31 -5.25 2.02 0.09
CA VAL A 31 -5.73 0.86 0.85
C VAL A 31 -7.20 1.02 1.22
N ALA A 32 -7.88 -0.12 1.29
CA ALA A 32 -9.28 -0.23 1.68
C ALA A 32 -9.47 -1.32 2.73
N ASP A 33 -10.61 -1.25 3.43
CA ASP A 33 -11.00 -2.29 4.38
C ASP A 33 -11.44 -3.57 3.69
N ILE A 34 -11.18 -4.71 4.34
CA ILE A 34 -11.63 -6.02 3.85
C ILE A 34 -13.11 -6.17 4.15
N THR A 35 -13.95 -5.90 3.16
CA THR A 35 -15.39 -6.21 3.19
C THR A 35 -15.66 -7.68 2.87
N ASP A 36 -16.89 -8.14 3.12
CA ASP A 36 -17.29 -9.52 2.79
C ASP A 36 -17.22 -9.82 1.28
N ASP A 37 -17.50 -8.83 0.42
CA ASP A 37 -17.33 -8.94 -1.03
C ASP A 37 -15.86 -9.19 -1.41
N ILE A 38 -14.94 -8.39 -0.88
CA ILE A 38 -13.50 -8.53 -1.13
C ILE A 38 -12.98 -9.85 -0.57
N ARG A 39 -13.47 -10.24 0.61
CA ARG A 39 -13.16 -11.54 1.22
C ARG A 39 -13.53 -12.70 0.30
N THR A 40 -14.71 -12.63 -0.32
CA THR A 40 -15.20 -13.65 -1.24
C THR A 40 -14.40 -13.63 -2.54
N ALA A 41 -14.14 -12.45 -3.11
CA ALA A 41 -13.39 -12.29 -4.36
C ALA A 41 -11.94 -12.79 -4.25
N LEU A 42 -11.28 -12.51 -3.11
CA LEU A 42 -9.91 -12.93 -2.83
C LEU A 42 -9.83 -14.30 -2.13
N ASN A 43 -10.97 -14.95 -1.91
CA ASN A 43 -11.08 -16.26 -1.28
C ASN A 43 -10.41 -16.33 0.12
N LEU A 44 -10.51 -15.23 0.88
CA LEU A 44 -9.88 -15.02 2.18
C LEU A 44 -10.64 -15.75 3.29
N SER A 45 -9.93 -16.45 4.18
CA SER A 45 -10.52 -17.02 5.39
C SER A 45 -11.00 -15.93 6.35
N LYS A 46 -12.01 -16.21 7.19
CA LYS A 46 -12.57 -15.25 8.17
C LYS A 46 -11.54 -14.73 9.17
N ASP A 47 -10.49 -15.52 9.41
CA ASP A 47 -9.38 -15.20 10.31
C ASP A 47 -8.42 -14.17 9.71
N ILE A 48 -8.42 -14.01 8.39
CA ILE A 48 -7.60 -13.02 7.71
C ILE A 48 -8.22 -11.64 7.92
N LYS A 49 -7.43 -10.78 8.56
CA LYS A 49 -7.71 -9.38 8.85
C LYS A 49 -6.54 -8.54 8.33
N GLY A 50 -6.81 -7.28 8.07
CA GLY A 50 -5.84 -6.41 7.43
C GLY A 50 -6.49 -5.31 6.61
N ALA A 51 -5.66 -4.71 5.76
CA ALA A 51 -6.09 -3.77 4.75
C ALA A 51 -5.75 -4.34 3.38
N VAL A 52 -6.67 -4.26 2.42
CA VAL A 52 -6.40 -4.66 1.04
C VAL A 52 -5.81 -3.48 0.27
N ILE A 53 -4.83 -3.75 -0.59
CA ILE A 53 -4.32 -2.78 -1.55
C ILE A 53 -5.35 -2.67 -2.67
N ALA A 54 -6.02 -1.53 -2.73
CA ALA A 54 -7.00 -1.24 -3.77
C ALA A 54 -6.31 -0.77 -5.05
N GLU A 55 -5.35 0.14 -4.92
CA GLU A 55 -4.54 0.69 -6.02
C GLU A 55 -3.11 0.93 -5.53
N ILE A 56 -2.14 0.86 -6.45
CA ILE A 56 -0.74 1.15 -6.14
C ILE A 56 -0.05 1.89 -7.28
N ASP A 57 0.59 3.01 -6.96
CA ASP A 57 1.42 3.74 -7.91
C ASP A 57 2.68 2.94 -8.23
N ALA A 58 2.96 2.74 -9.52
CA ALA A 58 4.14 1.99 -9.99
C ALA A 58 5.47 2.64 -9.56
N ASP A 59 5.49 3.95 -9.36
CA ASP A 59 6.66 4.70 -8.89
C ASP A 59 6.87 4.67 -7.37
N SER A 60 5.86 4.19 -6.62
CA SER A 60 5.91 4.08 -5.17
C SER A 60 6.98 3.08 -4.71
N PRO A 61 7.57 3.29 -3.51
CA PRO A 61 8.51 2.33 -2.94
C PRO A 61 7.83 0.97 -2.69
N ALA A 62 6.52 0.96 -2.48
CA ALA A 62 5.73 -0.25 -2.27
C ALA A 62 5.68 -1.13 -3.53
N ALA A 63 5.42 -0.53 -4.70
CA ALA A 63 5.43 -1.26 -5.97
C ALA A 63 6.83 -1.81 -6.28
N LYS A 64 7.87 -1.02 -6.03
CA LYS A 64 9.27 -1.44 -6.18
C LYS A 64 9.67 -2.57 -5.24
N ALA A 65 9.07 -2.61 -4.05
CA ALA A 65 9.23 -3.71 -3.09
C ALA A 65 8.48 -4.99 -3.51
N GLY A 66 7.61 -4.91 -4.53
CA GLY A 66 6.87 -6.04 -5.08
C GLY A 66 5.42 -6.17 -4.59
N LEU A 67 4.89 -5.15 -3.90
CA LEU A 67 3.47 -5.08 -3.55
C LEU A 67 2.61 -4.86 -4.78
N ARG A 68 1.40 -5.43 -4.76
CA ARG A 68 0.44 -5.36 -5.87
C ARG A 68 -0.97 -5.14 -5.38
N GLU A 69 -1.81 -4.69 -6.30
CA GLU A 69 -3.26 -4.59 -6.08
C GLU A 69 -3.84 -5.97 -5.77
N GLY A 70 -4.76 -6.01 -4.81
CA GLY A 70 -5.34 -7.24 -4.29
C GLY A 70 -4.52 -7.92 -3.20
N ASP A 71 -3.30 -7.46 -2.91
CA ASP A 71 -2.55 -7.94 -1.75
C ASP A 71 -3.20 -7.45 -0.46
N VAL A 72 -3.21 -8.30 0.57
CA VAL A 72 -3.77 -7.99 1.88
C VAL A 72 -2.66 -7.79 2.89
N ILE A 73 -2.50 -6.57 3.38
CA ILE A 73 -1.55 -6.20 4.42
C ILE A 73 -2.09 -6.66 5.77
N GLN A 74 -1.40 -7.63 6.36
CA GLN A 74 -1.77 -8.24 7.66
C GLN A 74 -0.97 -7.64 8.81
N GLU A 75 0.29 -7.29 8.58
CA GLU A 75 1.19 -6.76 9.61
C GLU A 75 2.17 -5.75 9.01
N VAL A 76 2.56 -4.74 9.78
CA VAL A 76 3.57 -3.75 9.41
C VAL A 76 4.51 -3.52 10.58
N ASN A 77 5.82 -3.69 10.40
CA ASN A 77 6.83 -3.61 11.44
C ASN A 77 6.48 -4.44 12.70
N LYS A 78 6.02 -5.67 12.49
CA LYS A 78 5.54 -6.60 13.54
C LYS A 78 4.32 -6.08 14.33
N GLN A 79 3.65 -5.05 13.83
CA GLN A 79 2.39 -4.55 14.35
C GLN A 79 1.24 -5.16 13.53
N PRO A 80 0.29 -5.87 14.16
CA PRO A 80 -0.83 -6.45 13.45
C PRO A 80 -1.77 -5.36 12.97
N VAL A 81 -2.10 -5.40 11.67
CA VAL A 81 -3.04 -4.49 11.03
C VAL A 81 -4.41 -5.15 11.01
N LYS A 82 -5.40 -4.49 11.60
CA LYS A 82 -6.77 -5.03 11.62
C LYS A 82 -7.65 -4.49 10.50
N ASN A 83 -7.37 -3.27 10.05
CA ASN A 83 -8.17 -2.50 9.10
C ASN A 83 -7.28 -1.43 8.41
N ALA A 84 -7.79 -0.80 7.36
CA ALA A 84 -7.13 0.27 6.61
C ALA A 84 -6.79 1.46 7.52
N LYS A 85 -7.68 1.82 8.44
CA LYS A 85 -7.45 2.95 9.36
C LYS A 85 -6.24 2.73 10.28
N ASP A 86 -6.05 1.50 10.75
CA ASP A 86 -4.91 1.08 11.57
C ASP A 86 -3.62 1.12 10.76
N LEU A 87 -3.66 0.64 9.51
CA LEU A 87 -2.53 0.75 8.59
C LEU A 87 -2.10 2.21 8.37
N VAL A 88 -3.06 3.12 8.19
CA VAL A 88 -2.78 4.56 8.05
C VAL A 88 -2.16 5.13 9.31
N ALA A 89 -2.68 4.76 10.49
CA ALA A 89 -2.14 5.20 11.76
C ALA A 89 -0.70 4.71 11.97
N ILE A 90 -0.40 3.47 11.59
CA ILE A 90 0.94 2.89 11.62
C ILE A 90 1.83 3.63 10.62
N SER A 91 1.40 3.78 9.36
CA SER A 91 2.16 4.48 8.31
C SER A 91 2.55 5.90 8.70
N LYS A 92 1.69 6.63 9.42
CA LYS A 92 2.00 7.98 9.93
C LYS A 92 3.05 8.01 11.03
N ARG A 93 3.25 6.90 11.74
CA ARG A 93 4.26 6.75 12.79
C ARG A 93 5.60 6.26 12.25
N LEU A 94 5.59 5.65 11.07
CA LEU A 94 6.79 5.16 10.42
C LEU A 94 7.62 6.31 9.86
N LYS A 95 8.93 6.18 9.96
CA LYS A 95 9.87 7.12 9.36
C LYS A 95 10.12 6.73 7.90
N PRO A 96 10.21 7.69 6.98
CA PRO A 96 10.49 7.42 5.58
C PRO A 96 11.89 6.81 5.35
N ASP A 97 12.82 7.03 6.28
CA ASP A 97 14.20 6.51 6.27
C ASP A 97 14.39 5.13 6.94
N GLU A 98 13.31 4.49 7.40
CA GLU A 98 13.38 3.20 8.07
C GLU A 98 12.97 2.06 7.13
N LYS A 99 13.63 0.90 7.23
CA LYS A 99 13.17 -0.31 6.55
C LYS A 99 11.88 -0.79 7.20
N ILE A 100 10.81 -0.81 6.42
CA ILE A 100 9.49 -1.21 6.91
C ILE A 100 9.23 -2.64 6.46
N LEU A 101 9.07 -3.57 7.41
CA LEU A 101 8.73 -4.94 7.10
C LEU A 101 7.20 -5.12 7.06
N ILE A 102 6.66 -5.42 5.90
CA ILE A 102 5.22 -5.64 5.71
C ILE A 102 4.97 -7.12 5.47
N ARG A 103 4.01 -7.68 6.20
CA ARG A 103 3.45 -8.99 5.89
C ARG A 103 2.21 -8.81 5.02
N VAL A 104 2.26 -9.40 3.84
CA VAL A 104 1.12 -9.45 2.93
C VAL A 104 0.62 -10.87 2.75
N TRP A 105 -0.65 -11.00 2.40
CA TRP A 105 -1.25 -12.23 1.93
C TRP A 105 -1.69 -12.04 0.48
N SER A 106 -1.29 -12.96 -0.38
CA SER A 106 -1.59 -12.96 -1.81
C SER A 106 -1.73 -14.39 -2.30
N GLN A 107 -2.78 -14.66 -3.09
CA GLN A 107 -3.01 -15.97 -3.72
C GLN A 107 -2.90 -17.18 -2.78
N GLY A 108 -3.40 -17.08 -1.54
CA GLY A 108 -3.32 -18.20 -0.59
C GLY A 108 -2.02 -18.30 0.21
N ARG A 109 -1.05 -17.42 -0.01
CA ARG A 109 0.24 -17.42 0.69
C ARG A 109 0.51 -16.09 1.38
N SER A 110 1.02 -16.13 2.60
CA SER A 110 1.61 -14.95 3.24
C SER A 110 3.07 -14.80 2.83
N SER A 111 3.46 -13.60 2.44
CA SER A 111 4.82 -13.20 2.10
C SER A 111 5.23 -11.97 2.91
N PHE A 112 6.53 -11.81 3.16
CA PHE A 112 7.06 -10.60 3.76
C PHE A 112 7.73 -9.76 2.68
N VAL A 113 7.38 -8.48 2.66
CA VAL A 113 7.92 -7.48 1.75
C VAL A 113 8.60 -6.41 2.59
N ALA A 114 9.88 -6.15 2.31
CA ALA A 114 10.61 -5.06 2.94
C ALA A 114 10.52 -3.83 2.04
N LEU A 115 9.87 -2.79 2.55
CA LEU A 115 9.93 -1.46 1.97
C LEU A 115 11.26 -0.84 2.35
N GLU A 116 12.06 -0.54 1.34
CA GLU A 116 13.30 0.18 1.54
C GLU A 116 13.04 1.69 1.54
N PRO A 117 13.69 2.43 2.45
CA PRO A 117 13.68 3.88 2.42
C PRO A 117 14.32 4.40 1.13
N LYS A 118 13.84 5.53 0.63
CA LYS A 118 14.34 6.17 -0.59
C LYS A 118 15.50 7.13 -0.27
#